data_AF-A0A3D0WE44-F1
#
_entry.id   AF-A0A3D0WE44-F1
#
_cell.length_a   1.000
_cell.length_b   1.000
_cell.length_c   1.000
_cell.angle_alpha   90.00
_cell.angle_beta   90.00
_cell.angle_gamma   90.00
#
_symmetry.space_group_name_H-M   'P 1'
#
loop_
_entity.id
_entity.type
_entity.pdbx_description
1 polymer ?
#
loop_
_entity_poly.entity_id
_entity_poly.type
_entity_poly.pdbx_seq_one_letter_code
_entity_poly.pdbx_strand_id
1 'polypeptide(L)' 'MTTETAILAGGCFWCVEAVFKDLIGVETVESGYIGGHVDNPTYKAVCGGDTGHAEALKVTFDTTQIRYDDLLDIF' A
#
# COMPACT_ATOMS: atom_id res chain seq x y z
N MET A 1 -5.45 21.56 -1.67
CA MET A 1 -5.52 20.10 -1.48
C MET A 1 -4.36 19.75 -0.59
N THR A 2 -4.62 19.06 0.52
CA THR A 2 -3.58 18.65 1.48
C THR A 2 -3.49 17.14 1.36
N THR A 3 -2.56 16.68 0.53
CA THR A 3 -2.44 15.26 0.18
C THR A 3 -1.30 14.64 0.98
N GLU A 4 -1.55 13.48 1.57
CA GLU A 4 -0.55 12.68 2.27
C GLU A 4 -0.40 11.30 1.64
N THR A 5 0.67 10.61 2.02
CA THR A 5 0.97 9.26 1.54
C THR A 5 1.22 8.32 2.71
N ALA A 6 0.49 7.22 2.73
CA ALA A 6 0.69 6.10 3.63
C ALA A 6 1.29 4.91 2.87
N ILE A 7 2.17 4.14 3.53
CA ILE A 7 2.59 2.83 3.02
C ILE A 7 2.12 1.74 3.98
N LEU A 8 1.29 0.83 3.48
CA LEU A 8 0.63 -0.21 4.27
C LEU A 8 0.99 -1.59 3.71
N ALA A 9 1.43 -2.51 4.57
CA ALA A 9 1.84 -3.87 4.20
C ALA A 9 1.10 -4.90 5.06
N GLY A 10 0.06 -5.53 4.51
CA GLY A 10 -0.93 -6.30 5.28
C GLY A 10 -1.32 -7.67 4.70
N GLY A 11 -0.54 -8.21 3.76
CA GLY A 11 -0.85 -9.46 3.07
C GLY A 11 -0.93 -9.25 1.56
N CYS A 12 -1.81 -10.00 0.88
CA CYS A 12 -1.93 -9.92 -0.58
C CYS A 12 -2.37 -8.52 -1.02
N PHE A 13 -1.50 -7.81 -1.75
CA PHE A 13 -1.75 -6.44 -2.18
C PHE A 13 -3.02 -6.27 -3.02
N TRP A 14 -3.51 -7.29 -3.73
CA TRP A 14 -4.73 -7.22 -4.54
C TRP A 14 -5.98 -7.08 -3.68
N CYS A 15 -6.02 -7.80 -2.56
CA CYS A 15 -7.14 -7.74 -1.63
C CYS A 15 -7.19 -6.37 -0.94
N VAL A 16 -6.04 -5.89 -0.50
CA VAL A 16 -5.94 -4.61 0.20
C VAL A 16 -6.19 -3.46 -0.78
N GLU A 17 -5.65 -3.53 -2.00
CA GLU A 17 -5.81 -2.47 -3.02
C GLU A 17 -7.27 -2.25 -3.38
N ALA A 18 -8.04 -3.33 -3.52
CA ALA A 18 -9.45 -3.26 -3.83
C ALA A 18 -10.25 -2.49 -2.76
N VAL A 19 -9.90 -2.66 -1.48
CA VAL A 19 -10.57 -1.95 -0.37
C VAL A 19 -10.27 -0.45 -0.43
N PHE A 20 -9.00 -0.06 -0.60
CA PHE A 20 -8.61 1.35 -0.56
C PHE A 20 -9.03 2.14 -1.81
N LYS A 21 -9.14 1.50 -2.98
CA LYS A 21 -9.58 2.16 -4.23
C LYS A 21 -11.00 2.72 -4.18
N ASP A 22 -11.85 2.16 -3.34
CA ASP A 22 -13.26 2.56 -3.22
C ASP A 22 -13.51 3.60 -2.10
N LEU A 23 -12.46 4.01 -1.37
CA LEU A 23 -12.59 4.97 -0.28
C LEU A 23 -12.66 6.42 -0.77
N ILE A 24 -13.65 7.16 -0.27
CA ILE A 24 -13.76 8.60 -0.51
C ILE A 24 -12.54 9.30 0.11
N GLY A 25 -11.89 10.15 -0.68
CA GLY A 25 -10.67 10.86 -0.26
C GLY A 25 -9.37 10.13 -0.60
N VAL A 26 -9.42 8.86 -1.03
CA VAL A 26 -8.25 8.19 -1.63
C VAL A 26 -8.15 8.60 -3.10
N GLU A 27 -6.98 9.13 -3.48
CA GLU A 27 -6.70 9.62 -4.83
C GLU A 27 -5.99 8.56 -5.69
N THR A 28 -4.98 7.90 -5.11
CA THR A 28 -4.24 6.84 -5.81
C THR A 28 -3.86 5.71 -4.85
N VAL A 29 -3.83 4.49 -5.39
CA VAL A 29 -3.31 3.30 -4.71
C VAL A 29 -2.36 2.59 -5.67
N GLU A 30 -1.11 2.42 -5.26
CA GLU A 30 -0.07 1.77 -6.04
C GLU A 30 0.45 0.53 -5.31
N SER A 31 0.31 -0.63 -5.95
CA SER A 31 0.84 -1.90 -5.45
C SER A 31 2.35 -2.02 -5.67
N GLY A 32 3.09 -2.47 -4.66
CA GLY A 32 4.55 -2.59 -4.71
C GLY A 32 5.14 -3.52 -3.64
N TYR A 33 6.47 -3.50 -3.56
CA TYR A 33 7.25 -4.34 -2.64
C TYR A 33 8.21 -3.46 -1.83
N ILE A 34 8.26 -3.65 -0.51
CA ILE A 34 9.13 -2.86 0.38
C ILE A 34 9.78 -3.74 1.46
N GLY A 35 10.79 -3.18 2.15
CA GLY A 35 11.36 -3.78 3.36
C GLY A 35 12.34 -4.95 3.12
N GLY A 36 12.52 -5.39 1.87
CA GLY A 36 13.51 -6.39 1.50
C GLY A 36 14.88 -5.82 1.14
N HIS A 37 15.79 -6.70 0.79
CA HIS A 37 17.21 -6.38 0.53
C HIS A 37 17.61 -6.51 -0.95
N VAL A 38 16.71 -7.01 -1.81
CA VAL A 38 16.95 -7.15 -3.24
C VAL A 38 16.47 -5.90 -3.96
N ASP A 39 17.35 -5.23 -4.71
CA ASP A 39 16.97 -4.06 -5.51
C ASP A 39 16.10 -4.45 -6.71
N ASN A 40 15.07 -3.65 -6.97
CA ASN A 40 14.13 -3.82 -8.09
C ASN A 40 13.61 -5.27 -8.24
N PRO A 41 13.00 -5.86 -7.19
CA PRO A 41 12.57 -7.25 -7.22
C PRO A 41 11.43 -7.44 -8.24
N THR A 42 11.39 -8.62 -8.86
CA THR A 42 10.22 -9.04 -9.65
C THR A 42 9.22 -9.77 -8.77
N TYR A 43 7.94 -9.81 -9.16
CA TYR A 43 6.91 -10.60 -8.46
C TYR A 43 7.37 -12.04 -8.20
N LYS A 44 7.93 -12.70 -9.22
CA LYS A 44 8.44 -14.08 -9.09
C LYS A 44 9.55 -14.20 -8.04
N ALA A 45 10.42 -13.20 -7.92
CA ALA A 45 11.46 -13.19 -6.90
C ALA A 45 10.85 -13.05 -5.49
N VAL A 46 9.88 -12.16 -5.32
CA VAL A 46 9.18 -11.97 -4.02
C VAL A 46 8.40 -13.22 -3.62
N CYS A 47 7.66 -13.84 -4.55
CA CYS A 47 6.99 -15.12 -4.28
C CYS A 47 7.95 -16.27 -3.93
N GLY A 48 9.22 -16.15 -4.30
CA GLY A 48 10.27 -17.09 -3.89
C GLY A 48 10.67 -16.97 -2.41
N GLY A 49 10.29 -15.89 -1.73
CA GLY A 49 10.48 -15.67 -0.28
C GLY A 49 11.86 -15.18 0.14
N ASP A 50 12.89 -15.32 -0.71
CA ASP A 50 14.29 -15.01 -0.35
C ASP A 50 14.65 -13.52 -0.47
N THR A 51 13.73 -12.66 -0.92
CA THR A 51 14.03 -11.23 -1.12
C THR A 51 13.83 -10.39 0.16
N GLY A 52 13.13 -10.94 1.14
CA GLY A 52 12.71 -10.24 2.37
C GLY A 52 11.68 -9.13 2.16
N HIS A 53 11.14 -8.97 0.95
CA HIS A 53 10.14 -7.93 0.68
C HIS A 53 8.75 -8.34 1.19
N ALA A 54 8.02 -7.36 1.71
CA ALA A 54 6.59 -7.44 1.94
C ALA A 54 5.82 -6.83 0.76
N GLU A 55 4.70 -7.44 0.40
CA GLU A 55 3.70 -6.81 -0.47
C GLU A 55 3.07 -5.63 0.28
N ALA A 56 3.05 -4.47 -0.37
CA ALA A 56 2.57 -3.23 0.22
C ALA A 56 1.86 -2.34 -0.80
N LEU A 57 1.10 -1.38 -0.27
CA LEU A 57 0.42 -0.36 -1.04
C LEU A 57 0.97 1.02 -0.66
N LYS A 58 1.20 1.86 -1.66
CA LYS A 58 1.35 3.30 -1.48
C LYS A 58 0.00 3.95 -1.72
N VAL A 59 -0.63 4.44 -0.66
CA VAL A 59 -1.95 5.07 -0.67
C VAL A 59 -1.76 6.59 -0.58
N THR A 60 -2.21 7.31 -1.59
CA THR A 60 -2.23 8.78 -1.62
C THR A 60 -3.64 9.25 -1.36
N PHE A 61 -3.83 10.12 -0.36
CA PHE A 61 -5.17 10.51 0.10
C PHE A 61 -5.23 11.99 0.50
N ASP A 62 -6.41 12.60 0.35
CA ASP A 62 -6.72 13.96 0.77
C ASP A 62 -7.09 13.98 2.25
N THR A 63 -6.24 14.60 3.07
CA THR A 63 -6.41 14.66 4.53
C THR A 63 -7.63 15.47 4.96
N THR A 64 -8.25 16.22 4.04
CA THR A 64 -9.49 16.96 4.31
C THR A 64 -10.74 16.10 4.16
N GLN A 65 -10.63 14.92 3.54
CA GLN A 65 -11.72 13.98 3.30
C GLN A 65 -11.58 12.70 4.13
N ILE A 66 -10.34 12.21 4.34
CA ILE A 66 -10.06 11.01 5.14
C ILE A 66 -8.78 11.21 5.93
N ARG A 67 -8.77 10.83 7.21
CA ARG A 67 -7.59 10.96 8.07
C ARG A 67 -6.74 9.70 7.99
N TYR A 68 -5.45 9.83 8.31
CA TYR A 68 -4.56 8.67 8.41
C TYR A 68 -5.06 7.64 9.43
N ASP A 69 -5.61 8.10 10.57
CA ASP A 69 -6.18 7.23 11.59
C ASP A 69 -7.34 6.37 11.02
N ASP A 70 -8.17 6.94 10.15
CA ASP A 70 -9.27 6.20 9.50
C ASP A 70 -8.72 5.11 8.56
N LEU A 71 -7.61 5.38 7.86
CA LEU A 71 -6.94 4.37 7.03
C LEU A 71 -6.40 3.21 7.85
N LEU A 72 -5.91 3.49 9.07
CA LEU A 72 -5.42 2.47 9.99
C LEU A 72 -6.54 1.66 10.64
N ASP A 73 -7.71 2.25 10.88
CA ASP A 73 -8.87 1.53 11.40
C ASP A 73 -9.48 0.57 10.36
N ILE A 74 -9.34 0.88 9.07
CA ILE A 74 -9.76 0.02 7.96
C ILE A 74 -8.78 -1.13 7.70
N PHE A 75 -7.50 -0.89 7.96
CA PHE A 75 -6.39 -1.82 7.72
C PHE A 75 -6.33 -2.95 8.76
#